data_AF-A0A4S8LT83-F1
#
_entry.id   AF-A0A4S8LT83-F1
#
_cell.length_a   1.000
_cell.length_b   1.000
_cell.length_c   1.000
_cell.angle_alpha   90.00
_cell.angle_beta   90.00
_cell.angle_gamma   90.00
#
_symmetry.space_group_name_H-M   'P 1'
#
loop_
_entity.id
_entity.type
_entity.pdbx_description
1 polymer ?
#
loop_
_entity_poly.entity_id
_entity_poly.type
_entity_poly.pdbx_seq_one_letter_code
_entity_poly.pdbx_strand_id
1 'polypeptide(L)'
;MIYNSSHPQTEYNNPALFPGMYPVLFPYGTGGFEVASRPTPLNFETQAEYFLDIESGQFRNHWSFLFVTLNIIQRRKAHLHVHLMTKAKDFPEVAKQFSQIKPETLDHLADKIQSEQTKNLSDSEQEAMKLFSKVKTITSHIPGSVASKIALRNDIRSYFMYFGCPQFFFTFNPSAVNNPAFHLMYGDTTIDLSTQEPDLPDFDTRARRVASDPVAASDFFEFSYKLLFSTLFAWDFEKQRSKPEGGILGHIRAFYGTSE
;
A
#
# COMPACT_ATOMS: atom_id res chain seq x y z
N MET A 1 -4.56 -20.11 -24.51
CA MET A 1 -5.92 -19.68 -24.88
C MET A 1 -6.09 -18.25 -24.41
N ILE A 2 -6.27 -17.29 -25.32
CA ILE A 2 -6.61 -15.91 -24.93
C ILE A 2 -8.13 -15.91 -24.65
N TYR A 3 -8.53 -15.73 -23.40
CA TYR A 3 -9.93 -15.73 -22.98
C TYR A 3 -10.61 -14.45 -23.49
N ASN A 4 -11.47 -14.57 -24.50
CA ASN A 4 -12.30 -13.48 -25.01
C ASN A 4 -13.77 -13.86 -24.76
N SER A 5 -14.27 -13.62 -23.54
CA SER A 5 -15.68 -13.82 -23.19
C SER A 5 -16.30 -12.50 -22.72
N SER A 6 -17.50 -12.18 -23.19
CA SER A 6 -18.30 -11.02 -22.75
C SER A 6 -18.85 -11.16 -21.32
N HIS A 7 -18.63 -12.30 -20.67
CA HIS A 7 -19.09 -12.58 -19.32
C HIS A 7 -18.01 -12.22 -18.29
N PRO A 8 -18.33 -11.39 -17.29
CA PRO A 8 -17.41 -11.10 -16.20
C PRO A 8 -17.04 -12.39 -15.46
N GLN A 9 -15.75 -12.56 -15.20
CA GLN A 9 -15.21 -13.70 -14.46
C GLN A 9 -15.01 -13.34 -12.99
N THR A 10 -15.21 -14.32 -12.11
CA THR A 10 -14.89 -14.14 -10.69
C THR A 10 -13.38 -13.98 -10.50
N GLU A 11 -13.00 -13.03 -9.63
CA GLU A 11 -11.63 -12.83 -9.20
C GLU A 11 -11.19 -13.78 -8.08
N TYR A 12 -12.15 -14.37 -7.35
CA TYR A 12 -11.89 -15.24 -6.20
C TYR A 12 -11.85 -16.70 -6.63
N ASN A 13 -10.87 -17.43 -6.11
CA ASN A 13 -10.70 -18.87 -6.33
C ASN A 13 -10.72 -19.23 -7.81
N ASN A 14 -10.05 -18.41 -8.63
CA ASN A 14 -9.97 -18.60 -10.08
C ASN A 14 -8.51 -18.79 -10.54
N PRO A 15 -7.97 -20.02 -10.47
CA PRO A 15 -6.59 -20.30 -10.82
C PRO A 15 -6.21 -20.00 -12.28
N ALA A 16 -7.20 -19.99 -13.17
CA ALA A 16 -7.00 -19.74 -14.60
C ALA A 16 -6.98 -18.24 -14.95
N LEU A 17 -7.37 -17.35 -14.03
CA LEU A 17 -7.53 -15.92 -14.30
C LEU A 17 -6.22 -15.27 -14.76
N PHE A 18 -5.18 -15.32 -13.94
CA PHE A 18 -3.89 -14.69 -14.25
C PHE A 18 -3.17 -15.34 -15.43
N PRO A 19 -3.11 -16.68 -15.54
CA PRO A 19 -2.56 -17.31 -16.72
C PRO A 19 -3.33 -16.97 -18.02
N GLY A 20 -4.64 -16.77 -17.94
CA GLY A 20 -5.46 -16.30 -19.06
C GLY A 20 -5.25 -14.83 -19.42
N MET A 21 -5.05 -13.97 -18.42
CA MET A 21 -4.81 -12.53 -18.60
C MET A 21 -3.41 -12.21 -19.09
N TYR A 22 -2.41 -12.98 -18.65
CA TYR A 22 -1.00 -12.75 -18.96
C TYR A 22 -0.32 -13.99 -19.56
N PRO A 23 -0.70 -14.42 -20.78
CA PRO A 23 -0.08 -15.59 -21.43
C PRO A 23 1.44 -15.48 -21.58
N VAL A 24 1.98 -14.26 -21.69
CA VAL A 24 3.43 -14.03 -21.78
C VAL A 24 4.14 -14.28 -20.45
N LEU A 25 3.48 -13.98 -19.33
CA LEU A 25 4.02 -14.24 -17.98
C LEU A 25 3.79 -15.70 -17.55
N PHE A 26 2.76 -16.35 -18.08
CA PHE A 26 2.38 -17.73 -17.80
C PHE A 26 2.28 -18.56 -19.10
N PRO A 27 3.41 -18.84 -19.77
CA PRO A 27 3.41 -19.46 -21.10
C PRO A 27 2.75 -20.84 -21.14
N TYR A 28 2.77 -21.57 -20.02
CA TYR A 28 2.16 -22.90 -19.90
C TYR A 28 0.70 -22.86 -19.42
N GLY A 29 0.14 -21.68 -19.14
CA GLY A 29 -1.20 -21.55 -18.56
C GLY A 29 -1.32 -22.06 -17.12
N THR A 30 -0.19 -22.33 -16.45
CA THR A 30 -0.11 -22.86 -15.09
C THR A 30 0.52 -21.84 -14.14
N GLY A 31 0.51 -22.12 -12.83
CA GLY A 31 1.15 -21.26 -11.84
C GLY A 31 0.34 -20.02 -11.44
N GLY A 32 -0.96 -19.97 -11.76
CA GLY A 32 -1.84 -18.89 -11.31
C GLY A 32 -1.99 -18.80 -9.78
N PHE A 33 -2.76 -17.81 -9.33
CA PHE A 33 -3.09 -17.62 -7.92
C PHE A 33 -4.11 -18.66 -7.43
N GLU A 34 -4.19 -18.86 -6.11
CA GLU A 34 -5.29 -19.61 -5.46
C GLU A 34 -5.50 -21.05 -5.98
N VAL A 35 -4.43 -21.71 -6.41
CA VAL A 35 -4.46 -23.10 -6.88
C VAL A 35 -4.73 -24.04 -5.71
N ALA A 36 -5.96 -24.58 -5.64
CA ALA A 36 -6.40 -25.46 -4.55
C ALA A 36 -5.63 -26.78 -4.45
N SER A 37 -5.01 -27.25 -5.54
CA SER A 37 -4.20 -28.47 -5.55
C SER A 37 -2.78 -28.27 -5.01
N ARG A 38 -2.39 -27.05 -4.64
CA ARG A 38 -1.06 -26.76 -4.10
C ARG A 38 -0.91 -27.41 -2.71
N PRO A 39 0.22 -28.09 -2.41
CA PRO A 39 0.43 -28.70 -1.09
C PRO A 39 0.37 -27.70 0.07
N THR A 40 0.95 -26.51 -0.13
CA THR A 40 0.92 -25.42 0.84
C THR A 40 0.03 -24.31 0.31
N PRO A 41 -1.04 -23.90 1.02
CA PRO A 41 -1.84 -22.77 0.61
C PRO A 41 -0.97 -21.50 0.64
N LEU A 42 -0.99 -20.74 -0.45
CA LEU A 42 -0.38 -19.41 -0.48
C LEU A 42 -1.50 -18.39 -0.56
N ASN A 43 -1.40 -17.36 0.27
CA ASN A 43 -2.27 -16.20 0.15
C ASN A 43 -1.91 -15.44 -1.15
N PHE A 44 -2.80 -14.55 -1.56
CA PHE A 44 -2.65 -13.82 -2.82
C PHE A 44 -1.46 -12.85 -2.79
N GLU A 45 -1.31 -12.10 -1.70
CA GLU A 45 -0.28 -11.08 -1.49
C GLU A 45 1.14 -11.68 -1.51
N THR A 46 1.40 -12.73 -0.74
CA THR A 46 2.67 -13.45 -0.67
C THR A 46 3.04 -14.08 -2.01
N GLN A 47 2.06 -14.62 -2.76
CA GLN A 47 2.35 -15.12 -4.10
C GLN A 47 2.67 -13.97 -5.08
N ALA A 48 2.04 -12.81 -4.92
CA ALA A 48 2.34 -11.62 -5.72
C ALA A 48 3.73 -11.07 -5.43
N GLU A 49 4.10 -10.92 -4.15
CA GLU A 49 5.45 -10.56 -3.70
C GLU A 49 6.49 -11.51 -4.32
N TYR A 50 6.26 -12.82 -4.18
CA TYR A 50 7.12 -13.83 -4.79
C TYR A 50 7.30 -13.62 -6.30
N PHE A 51 6.24 -13.29 -7.04
CA PHE A 51 6.35 -13.05 -8.48
C PHE A 51 7.17 -11.81 -8.83
N LEU A 52 7.11 -10.75 -8.01
CA LEU A 52 7.92 -9.55 -8.20
C LEU A 52 9.40 -9.83 -7.93
N ASP A 53 9.70 -10.74 -7.00
CA ASP A 53 11.04 -11.13 -6.57
C ASP A 53 11.72 -12.18 -7.48
N ILE A 54 11.02 -12.69 -8.51
CA ILE A 54 11.63 -13.63 -9.46
C ILE A 54 12.81 -12.98 -10.17
N GLU A 55 13.92 -13.73 -10.27
CA GLU A 55 15.19 -13.29 -10.86
C GLU A 55 15.05 -12.73 -12.27
N SER A 56 14.17 -13.30 -13.11
CA SER A 56 13.96 -12.82 -14.48
C SER A 56 13.33 -11.41 -14.57
N GLY A 57 12.74 -10.91 -13.48
CA GLY A 57 12.09 -9.60 -13.43
C GLY A 57 10.88 -9.45 -14.34
N GLN A 58 10.42 -10.52 -15.00
CA GLN A 58 9.37 -10.45 -16.03
C GLN A 58 8.05 -9.88 -15.50
N PHE A 59 7.71 -10.16 -14.24
CA PHE A 59 6.48 -9.71 -13.61
C PHE A 59 6.55 -8.23 -13.20
N ARG A 60 7.67 -7.81 -12.61
CA ARG A 60 7.86 -6.40 -12.19
C ARG A 60 8.00 -5.43 -13.36
N ASN A 61 8.58 -5.90 -14.47
CA ASN A 61 8.72 -5.11 -15.69
C ASN A 61 7.46 -5.13 -16.58
N HIS A 62 6.44 -5.91 -16.23
CA HIS A 62 5.22 -5.98 -17.03
C HIS A 62 4.32 -4.76 -16.79
N TRP A 63 4.04 -4.01 -17.84
CA TRP A 63 3.34 -2.72 -17.84
C TRP A 63 2.04 -2.63 -17.03
N SER A 64 1.28 -3.72 -16.86
CA SER A 64 0.02 -3.73 -16.11
C SER A 64 -0.06 -4.73 -14.96
N PHE A 65 0.95 -5.58 -14.76
CA PHE A 65 0.85 -6.68 -13.79
C PHE A 65 0.74 -6.15 -12.35
N LEU A 66 1.64 -5.22 -11.97
CA LEU A 66 1.59 -4.55 -10.67
C LEU A 66 0.24 -3.86 -10.45
N PHE A 67 -0.21 -3.09 -11.43
CA PHE A 67 -1.44 -2.31 -11.34
C PHE A 67 -2.64 -3.22 -11.07
N VAL A 68 -2.83 -4.28 -11.86
CA VAL A 68 -3.96 -5.20 -11.69
C VAL A 68 -3.89 -5.93 -10.35
N THR A 69 -2.71 -6.41 -9.98
CA THR A 69 -2.48 -7.13 -8.71
C THR A 69 -2.80 -6.24 -7.51
N LEU A 70 -2.32 -4.99 -7.51
CA LEU A 70 -2.61 -4.01 -6.46
C LEU A 70 -4.12 -3.69 -6.38
N ASN A 71 -4.78 -3.51 -7.52
CA ASN A 71 -6.22 -3.26 -7.56
C ASN A 71 -7.03 -4.43 -6.97
N ILE A 72 -6.63 -5.67 -7.26
CA ILE A 72 -7.25 -6.87 -6.67
C ILE A 72 -7.05 -6.87 -5.15
N ILE A 73 -5.83 -6.61 -4.67
CA ILE A 73 -5.53 -6.53 -3.22
C ILE A 73 -6.39 -5.46 -2.53
N GLN A 74 -6.46 -4.26 -3.10
CA GLN A 74 -7.27 -3.16 -2.55
C GLN A 74 -8.76 -3.49 -2.53
N ARG A 75 -9.30 -4.08 -3.60
CA ARG A 75 -10.69 -4.51 -3.68
C ARG A 75 -11.01 -5.62 -2.68
N ARG A 76 -10.13 -6.60 -2.53
CA ARG A 76 -10.27 -7.69 -1.54
C ARG A 76 -10.25 -7.15 -0.12
N LYS A 77 -9.34 -6.23 0.22
CA LYS A 77 -9.33 -5.54 1.53
C LYS A 77 -10.63 -4.79 1.76
N ALA A 78 -11.15 -4.07 0.76
CA ALA A 78 -12.43 -3.38 0.87
C ALA A 78 -13.58 -4.36 1.14
N HIS A 79 -13.70 -5.43 0.35
CA HIS A 79 -14.73 -6.45 0.51
C HIS A 79 -14.69 -7.12 1.89
N LEU A 80 -13.49 -7.47 2.38
CA LEU A 80 -13.32 -8.07 3.71
C LEU A 80 -13.81 -7.12 4.81
N HIS A 81 -13.41 -5.85 4.78
CA HIS A 81 -13.82 -4.90 5.81
C HIS A 81 -15.30 -4.55 5.74
N VAL A 82 -15.89 -4.47 4.53
CA VAL A 82 -17.35 -4.41 4.38
C VAL A 82 -17.98 -5.61 5.06
N HIS A 83 -17.54 -6.83 4.73
CA HIS A 83 -18.09 -8.06 5.30
C HIS A 83 -18.00 -8.13 6.83
N LEU A 84 -16.89 -7.69 7.41
CA LEU A 84 -16.71 -7.69 8.87
C LEU A 84 -17.53 -6.61 9.58
N MET A 85 -17.70 -5.43 8.96
CA MET A 85 -18.40 -4.29 9.57
C MET A 85 -19.91 -4.36 9.39
N THR A 86 -20.39 -4.83 8.25
CA THR A 86 -21.81 -5.10 8.02
C THR A 86 -22.09 -6.55 8.39
N LYS A 87 -22.75 -6.79 9.52
CA LYS A 87 -23.36 -8.11 9.74
C LYS A 87 -24.22 -8.40 8.51
N ALA A 88 -24.15 -9.60 7.95
CA ALA A 88 -24.88 -9.97 6.73
C ALA A 88 -26.41 -9.67 6.81
N LYS A 89 -26.95 -9.59 8.03
CA LYS A 89 -28.34 -9.26 8.34
C LYS A 89 -28.70 -7.78 8.09
N ASP A 90 -27.73 -6.88 8.23
CA ASP A 90 -27.94 -5.42 8.16
C ASP A 90 -27.68 -4.88 6.74
N PHE A 91 -27.06 -5.67 5.86
CA PHE A 91 -26.72 -5.26 4.49
C PHE A 91 -27.94 -4.83 3.66
N PRO A 92 -29.08 -5.56 3.65
CA PRO A 92 -30.26 -5.14 2.88
C PRO A 92 -30.84 -3.81 3.36
N GLU A 93 -30.81 -3.56 4.67
CA GLU A 93 -31.29 -2.32 5.28
C GLU A 93 -30.38 -1.15 4.92
N VAL A 94 -29.06 -1.34 5.01
CA VAL A 94 -28.06 -0.32 4.65
C VAL A 94 -28.11 -0.02 3.14
N ALA A 95 -28.27 -1.03 2.29
CA ALA A 95 -28.43 -0.83 0.85
C ALA A 95 -29.71 -0.07 0.51
N LYS A 96 -30.81 -0.37 1.21
CA LYS A 96 -32.07 0.36 1.07
C LYS A 96 -31.93 1.82 1.51
N GLN A 97 -31.30 2.08 2.66
CA GLN A 97 -30.99 3.44 3.12
C GLN A 97 -30.16 4.20 2.08
N PHE A 98 -29.14 3.57 1.49
CA PHE A 98 -28.36 4.15 0.40
C PHE A 98 -29.22 4.53 -0.82
N SER A 99 -30.13 3.66 -1.24
CA SER A 99 -31.01 3.90 -2.40
C SER A 99 -32.04 5.01 -2.17
N GLN A 100 -32.36 5.31 -0.90
CA GLN A 100 -33.36 6.30 -0.52
C GLN A 100 -32.79 7.71 -0.37
N ILE A 101 -31.47 7.85 -0.27
CA ILE A 101 -30.81 9.15 -0.19
C ILE A 101 -30.83 9.80 -1.57
N LYS A 102 -31.42 10.99 -1.64
CA LYS A 102 -31.48 11.77 -2.86
C LYS A 102 -30.11 12.40 -3.18
N PRO A 103 -29.67 12.43 -4.44
CA PRO A 103 -28.41 13.06 -4.83
C PRO A 103 -28.29 14.50 -4.36
N GLU A 104 -29.37 15.28 -4.41
CA GLU A 104 -29.36 16.70 -4.01
C GLU A 104 -29.07 16.86 -2.51
N THR A 105 -29.46 15.88 -1.69
CA THR A 105 -29.14 15.88 -0.25
C THR A 105 -27.64 15.67 -0.01
N LEU A 106 -26.97 14.90 -0.87
CA LEU A 106 -25.53 14.68 -0.78
C LEU A 106 -24.75 15.93 -1.21
N ASP A 107 -25.20 16.63 -2.26
CA ASP A 107 -24.59 17.88 -2.72
C ASP A 107 -24.69 18.97 -1.64
N HIS A 108 -25.89 19.18 -1.07
CA HIS A 108 -26.06 20.13 0.03
C HIS A 108 -25.26 19.76 1.28
N LEU A 109 -25.17 18.46 1.60
CA LEU A 109 -24.34 17.99 2.71
C LEU A 109 -22.86 18.23 2.44
N ALA A 110 -22.38 18.03 1.20
CA ALA A 110 -21.00 18.31 0.82
C ALA A 110 -20.66 19.80 0.96
N ASP A 111 -21.54 20.70 0.49
CA ASP A 111 -21.38 22.15 0.63
C ASP A 111 -21.35 22.59 2.11
N LYS A 112 -22.22 22.01 2.94
CA LYS A 112 -22.24 22.27 4.39
C LYS A 112 -20.99 21.76 5.11
N ILE A 113 -20.47 20.60 4.72
CA ILE A 113 -19.22 20.07 5.27
C ILE A 113 -18.05 20.97 4.87
N GLN A 114 -17.99 21.40 3.61
CA GLN A 114 -16.92 22.27 3.10
C GLN A 114 -16.93 23.65 3.78
N SER A 115 -18.12 24.17 4.13
CA SER A 115 -18.28 25.44 4.85
C SER A 115 -18.22 25.31 6.38
N GLU A 116 -17.87 24.13 6.92
CA GLU A 116 -17.83 23.80 8.36
C GLU A 116 -19.17 24.01 9.11
N GLN A 117 -20.30 24.06 8.41
CA GLN A 117 -21.64 24.29 8.98
C GLN A 117 -22.36 22.99 9.35
N THR A 118 -21.69 22.08 10.06
CA THR A 118 -22.25 20.74 10.38
C THR A 118 -23.18 20.72 11.59
N LYS A 119 -23.48 21.88 12.20
CA LYS A 119 -24.32 21.95 13.41
C LYS A 119 -25.83 21.89 13.14
N ASN A 120 -26.27 22.31 11.95
CA ASN A 120 -27.69 22.37 11.57
C ASN A 120 -27.97 21.48 10.36
N LEU A 121 -27.88 20.16 10.58
CA LEU A 121 -28.21 19.15 9.56
C LEU A 121 -29.69 18.77 9.66
N SER A 122 -30.38 18.71 8.53
CA SER A 122 -31.73 18.15 8.42
C SER A 122 -31.72 16.65 8.73
N ASP A 123 -32.88 16.05 9.00
CA ASP A 123 -32.95 14.62 9.31
C ASP A 123 -32.38 13.74 8.20
N SER A 124 -32.63 14.10 6.93
CA SER A 124 -32.08 13.39 5.77
C SER A 124 -30.56 13.56 5.64
N GLU A 125 -30.03 14.74 5.95
CA GLU A 125 -28.58 15.00 5.97
C GLU A 125 -27.91 14.25 7.14
N GLN A 126 -28.56 14.15 8.30
CA GLN A 126 -28.05 13.37 9.43
C GLN A 126 -28.01 11.88 9.13
N GLU A 127 -29.03 11.35 8.46
CA GLU A 127 -29.06 9.95 8.02
C GLU A 127 -27.95 9.66 7.00
N ALA A 128 -27.78 10.54 6.01
CA ALA A 128 -26.66 10.47 5.07
C ALA A 128 -25.30 10.54 5.78
N MET A 129 -25.16 11.40 6.80
CA MET A 129 -23.93 11.52 7.58
C MET A 129 -23.62 10.27 8.42
N LYS A 130 -24.65 9.64 9.02
CA LYS A 130 -24.51 8.36 9.73
C LYS A 130 -24.04 7.25 8.78
N LEU A 131 -24.62 7.20 7.59
CA LEU A 131 -24.23 6.24 6.57
C LEU A 131 -22.80 6.48 6.06
N PHE A 132 -22.45 7.74 5.83
CA PHE A 132 -21.09 8.14 5.47
C PHE A 132 -20.07 7.74 6.55
N SER A 133 -20.41 7.89 7.83
CA SER A 133 -19.56 7.44 8.95
C SER A 133 -19.32 5.92 8.93
N LYS A 134 -20.36 5.12 8.63
CA LYS A 134 -20.21 3.67 8.44
C LYS A 134 -19.25 3.34 7.28
N VAL A 135 -19.40 4.01 6.13
CA VAL A 135 -18.49 3.85 4.98
C VAL A 135 -17.06 4.29 5.31
N LYS A 136 -16.89 5.40 6.00
CA LYS A 136 -15.58 5.92 6.42
C LYS A 136 -14.83 4.93 7.33
N THR A 137 -15.56 4.21 8.17
CA THR A 137 -14.99 3.16 9.05
C THR A 137 -14.50 1.96 8.24
N ILE A 138 -15.18 1.60 7.15
CA ILE A 138 -14.73 0.55 6.24
C ILE A 138 -13.47 1.00 5.49
N THR A 139 -13.46 2.23 4.97
CA THR A 139 -12.33 2.72 4.17
C THR A 139 -11.06 2.95 4.99
N SER A 140 -11.12 3.08 6.32
CA SER A 140 -9.93 3.31 7.16
C SER A 140 -8.89 2.20 7.09
N HIS A 141 -9.30 1.00 6.66
CA HIS A 141 -8.43 -0.16 6.51
C HIS A 141 -7.94 -0.38 5.08
N ILE A 142 -8.36 0.49 4.14
CA ILE A 142 -7.85 0.53 2.78
C ILE A 142 -6.61 1.44 2.80
N PRO A 143 -5.42 0.91 2.46
CA PRO A 143 -4.20 1.72 2.41
C PRO A 143 -4.36 2.95 1.51
N GLY A 144 -3.84 4.10 1.95
CA GLY A 144 -3.89 5.36 1.19
C GLY A 144 -5.23 6.11 1.26
N SER A 145 -6.27 5.55 1.88
CA SER A 145 -7.55 6.25 2.03
C SER A 145 -7.45 7.42 3.02
N VAL A 146 -8.34 8.41 2.89
CA VAL A 146 -8.44 9.54 3.84
C VAL A 146 -8.64 9.02 5.28
N ALA A 147 -9.44 7.97 5.44
CA ALA A 147 -9.72 7.41 6.75
C ALA A 147 -8.49 6.67 7.33
N SER A 148 -7.67 6.02 6.50
CA SER A 148 -6.38 5.44 6.90
C SER A 148 -5.42 6.52 7.41
N LYS A 149 -5.33 7.67 6.71
CA LYS A 149 -4.51 8.81 7.16
C LYS A 149 -4.96 9.37 8.51
N ILE A 150 -6.28 9.37 8.78
CA ILE A 150 -6.81 9.77 10.09
C ILE A 150 -6.43 8.76 11.18
N ALA A 151 -6.47 7.45 10.87
CA ALA A 151 -6.04 6.41 11.80
C ALA A 151 -4.56 6.58 12.18
N LEU A 152 -3.67 6.75 11.19
CA LEU A 152 -2.24 7.02 11.43
C LEU A 152 -2.02 8.24 12.32
N ARG A 153 -2.81 9.31 12.15
CA ARG A 153 -2.75 10.50 13.02
C ARG A 153 -3.14 10.19 14.46
N ASN A 154 -4.12 9.32 14.66
CA ASN A 154 -4.52 8.89 16.00
C ASN A 154 -3.46 8.01 16.67
N ASP A 155 -2.74 7.19 15.89
CA ASP A 155 -1.60 6.42 16.38
C ASP A 155 -0.45 7.33 16.81
N ILE A 156 -0.12 8.37 16.02
CA ILE A 156 0.88 9.37 16.44
C ILE A 156 0.45 10.04 17.76
N ARG A 157 -0.84 10.38 17.91
CA ARG A 157 -1.35 10.97 19.16
C ARG A 157 -1.26 10.01 20.34
N SER A 158 -1.52 8.72 20.15
CA SER A 158 -1.41 7.72 21.21
C SER A 158 0.05 7.55 21.65
N TYR A 159 1.00 7.61 20.72
CA TYR A 159 2.43 7.66 21.01
C TYR A 159 2.79 8.88 21.87
N PHE A 160 2.23 10.05 21.56
CA PHE A 160 2.51 11.26 22.35
C PHE A 160 1.98 11.15 23.78
N MET A 161 0.80 10.54 23.95
CA MET A 161 0.21 10.33 25.27
C MET A 161 1.01 9.34 26.12
N TYR A 162 1.56 8.28 25.52
CA TYR A 162 2.27 7.22 26.24
C TYR A 162 3.77 7.50 26.45
N PHE A 163 4.45 8.00 25.41
CA PHE A 163 5.90 8.24 25.44
C PHE A 163 6.27 9.71 25.73
N GLY A 164 5.31 10.63 25.61
CA GLY A 164 5.54 12.07 25.69
C GLY A 164 5.75 12.72 24.33
N CYS A 165 6.06 14.02 24.33
CA CYS A 165 6.31 14.79 23.11
C CYS A 165 7.52 14.24 22.33
N PRO A 166 7.46 14.08 21.00
CA PRO A 166 8.61 13.64 20.22
C PRO A 166 9.72 14.68 20.27
N GLN A 167 10.93 14.23 20.55
CA GLN A 167 12.12 15.09 20.56
C GLN A 167 12.69 15.30 19.16
N PHE A 168 12.40 14.40 18.23
CA PHE A 168 12.89 14.43 16.86
C PHE A 168 11.77 14.05 15.90
N PHE A 169 11.58 14.87 14.86
CA PHE A 169 10.66 14.62 13.76
C PHE A 169 11.36 15.01 12.47
N PHE A 170 11.40 14.09 11.50
CA PHE A 170 12.02 14.34 10.20
C PHE A 170 11.32 13.52 9.12
N THR A 171 11.34 14.05 7.90
CA THR A 171 10.88 13.35 6.71
C THR A 171 12.11 12.78 6.00
N PHE A 172 12.18 11.45 5.91
CA PHE A 172 13.25 10.79 5.18
C PHE A 172 12.84 10.61 3.72
N ASN A 173 13.57 11.23 2.79
CA ASN A 173 13.30 11.16 1.36
C ASN A 173 14.60 10.88 0.57
N PRO A 174 15.05 9.62 0.51
CA PRO A 174 16.26 9.26 -0.23
C PRO A 174 16.00 9.38 -1.75
N SER A 175 16.89 10.07 -2.46
CA SER A 175 16.76 10.26 -3.91
C SER A 175 17.25 9.03 -4.67
N ALA A 176 16.34 8.14 -5.08
CA ALA A 176 16.68 6.97 -5.91
C ALA A 176 17.39 7.38 -7.23
N VAL A 177 16.92 8.45 -7.88
CA VAL A 177 17.49 8.94 -9.15
C VAL A 177 18.98 9.26 -9.05
N ASN A 178 19.42 9.83 -7.92
CA ASN A 178 20.79 10.31 -7.75
C ASN A 178 21.64 9.43 -6.83
N ASN A 179 21.10 8.29 -6.36
CA ASN A 179 21.83 7.41 -5.46
C ASN A 179 22.41 6.20 -6.22
N PRO A 180 23.74 5.98 -6.19
CA PRO A 180 24.37 4.88 -6.91
C PRO A 180 23.91 3.50 -6.40
N ALA A 181 23.55 3.37 -5.12
CA ALA A 181 23.05 2.10 -4.58
C ALA A 181 21.73 1.68 -5.24
N PHE A 182 20.84 2.63 -5.57
CA PHE A 182 19.62 2.32 -6.32
C PHE A 182 19.96 1.75 -7.70
N HIS A 183 20.91 2.36 -8.44
CA HIS A 183 21.27 1.89 -9.79
C HIS A 183 21.89 0.48 -9.75
N LEU A 184 22.64 0.17 -8.71
CA LEU A 184 23.12 -1.20 -8.48
C LEU A 184 21.96 -2.17 -8.18
N MET A 185 21.01 -1.79 -7.33
CA MET A 185 19.81 -2.60 -7.01
C MET A 185 18.90 -2.80 -8.24
N TYR A 186 18.84 -1.81 -9.13
CA TYR A 186 18.17 -1.91 -10.42
C TYR A 186 18.85 -2.94 -11.36
N GLY A 187 20.10 -3.30 -11.10
CA GLY A 187 20.86 -4.29 -11.86
C GLY A 187 21.95 -3.68 -12.76
N ASP A 188 22.33 -2.42 -12.57
CA ASP A 188 23.46 -1.83 -13.29
C ASP A 188 24.80 -2.28 -12.68
N THR A 189 25.46 -3.21 -13.36
CA THR A 189 26.77 -3.75 -12.96
C THR A 189 27.95 -2.83 -13.25
N THR A 190 27.73 -1.70 -13.94
CA THR A 190 28.79 -0.72 -14.22
C THR A 190 29.07 0.21 -13.05
N ILE A 191 28.17 0.28 -12.06
CA ILE A 191 28.30 1.16 -10.90
C ILE A 191 29.27 0.58 -9.87
N ASP A 192 30.39 1.26 -9.66
CA ASP A 192 31.39 0.90 -8.65
C ASP A 192 31.23 1.71 -7.36
N LEU A 193 30.64 1.08 -6.33
CA LEU A 193 30.45 1.66 -5.00
C LEU A 193 31.73 1.71 -4.15
N SER A 194 32.86 1.16 -4.62
CA SER A 194 34.14 1.28 -3.91
C SER A 194 34.78 2.66 -4.05
N THR A 195 34.31 3.44 -5.03
CA THR A 195 34.77 4.81 -5.28
C THR A 195 33.97 5.82 -4.45
N GLN A 196 34.61 6.95 -4.12
CA GLN A 196 33.96 8.03 -3.39
C GLN A 196 32.88 8.74 -4.21
N GLU A 197 33.09 8.82 -5.53
CA GLU A 197 32.15 9.40 -6.50
C GLU A 197 31.94 8.41 -7.65
N PRO A 198 30.98 7.46 -7.51
CA PRO A 198 30.67 6.52 -8.57
C PRO A 198 30.19 7.24 -9.83
N ASP A 199 30.70 6.82 -10.98
CA ASP A 199 30.22 7.33 -12.26
C ASP A 199 28.78 6.85 -12.50
N LEU A 200 27.89 7.79 -12.80
CA LEU A 200 26.48 7.53 -12.97
C LEU A 200 26.06 7.88 -14.40
N PRO A 201 25.10 7.13 -14.99
CA PRO A 201 24.53 7.48 -16.28
C PRO A 201 23.92 8.89 -16.28
N ASP A 202 23.64 9.40 -17.48
CA ASP A 202 22.95 10.68 -17.64
C ASP A 202 21.61 10.72 -16.88
N PHE A 203 21.18 11.92 -16.50
CA PHE A 203 19.98 12.11 -15.68
C PHE A 203 18.73 11.46 -16.27
N ASP A 204 18.55 11.50 -17.58
CA ASP A 204 17.38 11.00 -18.28
C ASP A 204 17.32 9.47 -18.23
N THR A 205 18.47 8.80 -18.39
CA THR A 205 18.63 7.37 -18.15
C THR A 205 18.33 7.01 -16.69
N ARG A 206 18.83 7.78 -15.72
CA ARG A 206 18.58 7.52 -14.30
C ARG A 206 17.10 7.65 -13.93
N ALA A 207 16.42 8.69 -14.43
CA ALA A 207 15.00 8.91 -14.21
C ALA A 207 14.16 7.79 -14.83
N ARG A 208 14.51 7.34 -16.04
CA ARG A 208 13.85 6.20 -16.69
C ARG A 208 13.96 4.91 -15.88
N ARG A 209 15.12 4.61 -15.29
CA ARG A 209 15.31 3.41 -14.46
C ARG A 209 14.39 3.38 -13.23
N VAL A 210 14.29 4.51 -12.52
CA VAL A 210 13.37 4.62 -11.38
C VAL A 210 11.92 4.40 -11.80
N ALA A 211 11.53 4.92 -12.97
CA ALA A 211 10.17 4.76 -13.47
C ALA A 211 9.88 3.34 -14.01
N SER A 212 10.89 2.65 -14.56
CA SER A 212 10.70 1.33 -15.18
C SER A 212 10.67 0.19 -14.18
N ASP A 213 11.33 0.31 -13.03
CA ASP A 213 11.27 -0.69 -11.95
C ASP A 213 10.86 -0.05 -10.61
N PRO A 214 9.55 0.14 -10.37
CA PRO A 214 9.04 0.66 -9.10
C PRO A 214 9.26 -0.31 -7.93
N VAL A 215 9.52 -1.60 -8.18
CA VAL A 215 9.82 -2.57 -7.13
C VAL A 215 11.22 -2.29 -6.59
N ALA A 216 12.22 -2.20 -7.47
CA ALA A 216 13.58 -1.81 -7.08
C ALA A 216 13.63 -0.43 -6.37
N ALA A 217 12.78 0.52 -6.80
CA ALA A 217 12.69 1.81 -6.13
C ALA A 217 12.13 1.70 -4.70
N SER A 218 11.15 0.82 -4.49
CA SER A 218 10.56 0.53 -3.18
C SER A 218 11.57 -0.18 -2.27
N ASP A 219 12.27 -1.18 -2.80
CA ASP A 219 13.32 -1.91 -2.07
C ASP A 219 14.46 -0.98 -1.66
N PHE A 220 14.86 -0.06 -2.55
CA PHE A 220 15.87 0.94 -2.24
C PHE A 220 15.42 1.88 -1.12
N PHE A 221 14.17 2.34 -1.14
CA PHE A 221 13.62 3.16 -0.07
C PHE A 221 13.64 2.40 1.26
N GLU A 222 13.20 1.14 1.23
CA GLU A 222 13.19 0.27 2.41
C GLU A 222 14.57 0.03 2.99
N PHE A 223 15.51 -0.34 2.13
CA PHE A 223 16.92 -0.48 2.46
C PHE A 223 17.47 0.80 3.08
N SER A 224 17.20 1.96 2.48
CA SER A 224 17.74 3.25 2.91
C SER A 224 17.29 3.63 4.32
N TYR A 225 15.98 3.53 4.63
CA TYR A 225 15.51 3.91 5.97
C TYR A 225 15.93 2.86 7.01
N LYS A 226 15.89 1.56 6.68
CA LYS A 226 16.35 0.52 7.62
C LYS A 226 17.84 0.68 7.91
N LEU A 227 18.64 1.00 6.89
CA LEU A 227 20.06 1.27 7.06
C LEU A 227 20.29 2.48 7.98
N LEU A 228 19.62 3.61 7.72
CA LEU A 228 19.69 4.80 8.58
C LEU A 228 19.35 4.46 10.04
N PHE A 229 18.22 3.79 10.27
CA PHE A 229 17.75 3.49 11.63
C PHE A 229 18.65 2.47 12.34
N SER A 230 19.11 1.44 11.64
CA SER A 230 19.92 0.38 12.26
C SER A 230 21.36 0.81 12.53
N THR A 231 21.93 1.69 11.69
CA THR A 231 23.33 2.13 11.79
C THR A 231 23.47 3.45 12.56
N LEU A 232 22.77 4.50 12.14
CA LEU A 232 22.93 5.83 12.71
C LEU A 232 22.17 5.97 14.04
N PHE A 233 20.97 5.40 14.12
CA PHE A 233 20.13 5.47 15.31
C PHE A 233 20.22 4.24 16.22
N ALA A 234 21.00 3.23 15.79
CA ALA A 234 21.16 1.96 16.50
C ALA A 234 19.82 1.33 16.92
N TRP A 235 18.81 1.35 16.03
CA TRP A 235 17.52 0.71 16.26
C TRP A 235 17.55 -0.76 15.82
N ASP A 236 17.06 -1.65 16.69
CA ASP A 236 16.87 -3.07 16.40
C ASP A 236 15.40 -3.29 16.01
N PHE A 237 15.15 -3.54 14.72
CA PHE A 237 13.80 -3.77 14.19
C PHE A 237 13.19 -5.11 14.63
N GLU A 238 13.99 -6.11 14.99
CA GLU A 238 13.48 -7.39 15.50
C GLU A 238 13.02 -7.24 16.94
N LYS A 239 13.83 -6.57 17.77
CA LYS A 239 13.54 -6.38 19.19
C LYS A 239 12.72 -5.13 19.50
N GLN A 240 12.45 -4.29 18.50
CA GLN A 240 11.71 -3.03 18.62
C GLN A 240 12.25 -2.13 19.75
N ARG A 241 13.58 -2.00 19.82
CA ARG A 241 14.27 -1.18 20.82
C ARG A 241 15.64 -0.72 20.32
N SER A 242 16.21 0.31 20.94
CA SER A 242 17.62 0.65 20.70
C SER A 242 18.57 -0.46 21.14
N LYS A 243 19.65 -0.60 20.38
CA LYS A 243 20.80 -1.43 20.73
C LYS A 243 21.49 -0.89 21.99
N PRO A 244 22.23 -1.75 22.74
CA PRO A 244 22.88 -1.37 24.00
C PRO A 244 23.89 -0.23 23.90
N GLU A 245 24.52 -0.04 22.75
CA GLU A 245 25.49 1.02 22.48
C GLU A 245 24.85 2.40 22.29
N GLY A 246 23.57 2.46 21.92
CA GLY A 246 22.89 3.70 21.53
C GLY A 246 23.38 4.25 20.18
N GLY A 247 22.57 5.13 19.57
CA GLY A 247 22.91 5.78 18.30
C GLY A 247 23.38 7.22 18.49
N ILE A 248 23.46 7.99 17.41
CA ILE A 248 23.81 9.42 17.44
C ILE A 248 22.82 10.26 18.27
N LEU A 249 21.58 9.79 18.40
CA LEU A 249 20.51 10.41 19.20
C LEU A 249 20.42 9.80 20.61
N GLY A 250 21.37 8.97 21.02
CA GLY A 250 21.31 8.16 22.23
C GLY A 250 20.38 6.95 22.09
N HIS A 251 19.72 6.56 23.19
CA HIS A 251 18.75 5.47 23.19
C HIS A 251 17.35 5.99 22.82
N ILE A 252 16.84 5.52 21.68
CA ILE A 252 15.47 5.76 21.25
C ILE A 252 14.55 4.91 22.13
N ARG A 253 13.66 5.60 22.86
CA ARG A 253 12.63 4.96 23.68
C ARG A 253 11.49 4.41 22.81
N ALA A 254 11.11 5.13 21.76
CA ALA A 254 10.04 4.76 20.85
C ALA A 254 10.26 5.40 19.48
N PHE A 255 9.84 4.69 18.45
CA PHE A 255 9.85 5.14 17.07
C PHE A 255 8.49 4.85 16.44
N TYR A 256 7.95 5.83 15.72
CA TYR A 256 6.78 5.66 14.87
C TYR A 256 7.11 6.20 13.49
N GLY A 257 6.87 5.39 12.45
CA GLY A 257 7.18 5.73 11.07
C GLY A 257 6.07 5.26 10.13
N THR A 258 5.82 6.05 9.10
CA THR A 258 4.84 5.74 8.05
C THR A 258 5.46 6.07 6.70
N SER A 259 5.26 5.21 5.71
CA SER A 259 5.57 5.46 4.31
C SER A 259 4.27 5.52 3.51
N GLU A 260 4.20 6.42 2.53
CA GLU A 260 3.13 6.49 1.53
C GLU A 260 3.67 6.05 0.16
#